data_AF-X1CBL2-F1
#
_entry.id   AF-X1CBL2-F1
#
_cell.length_a   1.000
_cell.length_b   1.000
_cell.length_c   1.000
_cell.angle_alpha   90.00
_cell.angle_beta   90.00
_cell.angle_gamma   90.00
#
_symmetry.space_group_name_H-M   'P 1'
#
loop_
_entity.id
_entity.type
_entity.pdbx_description
1 polymer ?
#
loop_
_entity_poly.entity_id
_entity_poly.type
_entity_poly.pdbx_seq_one_letter_code
_entity_poly.pdbx_strand_id
1 'polypeptide(L)' 'MASGTRGKLKEHMVGIHKDCDWIRNHCVQCVELLDGNYEQHRKGFESIHALAVMLDDLAAGMYKNL' A
#
# COMPACT_ATOMS: atom_id res chain seq x y z
N MET A 1 -1.79 -20.62 12.44
CA MET A 1 -1.44 -19.44 13.26
C MET A 1 0.02 -19.55 13.60
N ALA A 2 0.82 -18.61 13.13
CA ALA A 2 2.26 -18.70 13.23
C ALA A 2 2.68 -18.68 14.72
N SER A 3 3.43 -19.71 15.14
CA SER A 3 3.91 -19.84 16.52
C SER A 3 5.15 -18.96 16.73
N GLY A 4 5.17 -18.17 17.80
CA GLY A 4 6.31 -17.32 18.19
C GLY A 4 6.33 -15.91 17.56
N THR A 5 7.23 -15.05 18.07
CA THR A 5 7.33 -13.63 17.71
C THR A 5 7.56 -13.41 16.20
N ARG A 6 8.46 -14.18 15.59
CA ARG A 6 8.74 -14.11 14.14
C ARG A 6 7.51 -14.44 13.31
N GLY A 7 6.73 -15.44 13.73
CA GLY A 7 5.50 -15.82 13.07
C GLY A 7 4.46 -14.69 13.06
N LYS A 8 4.22 -14.09 14.23
CA LYS A 8 3.29 -12.96 14.37
C LYS A 8 3.74 -11.75 13.56
N LEU A 9 5.04 -11.43 13.55
CA LEU A 9 5.58 -10.35 12.72
C LEU A 9 5.32 -10.58 11.23
N LYS A 10 5.50 -11.82 10.75
CA LYS A 10 5.18 -12.16 9.35
C LYS A 10 3.69 -11.99 9.04
N GLU A 11 2.79 -12.41 9.93
CA GLU A 11 1.35 -12.23 9.75
C GLU A 11 0.98 -10.74 9.64
N HIS A 12 1.53 -9.89 10.52
CA HIS A 12 1.31 -8.45 10.44
C HIS A 12 1.88 -7.81 9.17
N MET A 13 3.08 -8.22 8.73
CA MET A 13 3.68 -7.71 7.48
C MET A 13 2.88 -8.11 6.24
N VAL A 14 2.29 -9.31 6.21
CA VAL A 14 1.34 -9.70 5.15
C VAL A 14 0.07 -8.84 5.21
N GLY A 15 -0.38 -8.46 6.41
CA GLY A 15 -1.47 -7.49 6.58
C GLY A 15 -1.13 -6.15 5.93
N ILE A 16 0.05 -5.59 6.23
CA ILE A 16 0.52 -4.32 5.66
C ILE A 16 0.55 -4.37 4.12
N HIS A 17 1.06 -5.46 3.54
CA HIS A 17 1.08 -5.64 2.09
C HIS A 17 -0.34 -5.58 1.48
N LYS A 18 -1.30 -6.29 2.08
CA LYS A 18 -2.70 -6.29 1.63
C LYS A 18 -3.35 -4.91 1.75
N ASP A 19 -3.06 -4.19 2.83
CA ASP A 19 -3.59 -2.84 3.03
C ASP A 19 -3.02 -1.87 1.99
N CYS A 20 -1.73 -1.98 1.67
CA CYS A 20 -1.09 -1.19 0.62
C CYS A 20 -1.66 -1.51 -0.77
N ASP A 21 -1.89 -2.79 -1.09
CA ASP A 21 -2.60 -3.21 -2.31
C ASP A 21 -3.99 -2.59 -2.41
N TRP A 22 -4.74 -2.63 -1.31
CA TRP A 22 -6.08 -2.07 -1.25
C TRP A 22 -6.06 -0.56 -1.50
N ILE A 23 -5.15 0.17 -0.84
CA ILE A 23 -4.98 1.62 -1.06
C ILE A 23 -4.64 1.93 -2.51
N ARG A 24 -3.69 1.19 -3.11
CA ARG A 24 -3.30 1.40 -4.52
C ARG A 24 -4.49 1.24 -5.46
N ASN A 25 -5.24 0.16 -5.31
CA ASN A 25 -6.42 -0.11 -6.15
C ASN A 25 -7.49 0.99 -6.03
N HIS A 26 -7.75 1.49 -4.81
CA HIS A 26 -8.72 2.57 -4.61
C HIS A 26 -8.22 3.90 -5.19
N CYS A 27 -6.92 4.20 -5.09
CA CYS A 27 -6.38 5.41 -5.71
C CYS A 27 -6.55 5.39 -7.23
N VAL A 28 -6.33 4.25 -7.89
CA VAL A 28 -6.56 4.08 -9.34
C VAL A 28 -8.04 4.34 -9.68
N GLN A 29 -8.96 3.71 -8.95
CA GLN A 29 -10.40 3.91 -9.17
C GLN A 29 -10.82 5.36 -8.94
N CYS A 30 -10.29 6.03 -7.91
CA CYS A 30 -10.52 7.45 -7.70
C CYS A 30 -10.05 8.30 -8.89
N VAL A 31 -8.87 8.01 -9.43
CA VAL A 31 -8.32 8.71 -10.60
C VAL A 31 -9.18 8.50 -11.86
N GLU A 32 -9.76 7.31 -12.05
CA GLU A 32 -10.67 6.99 -13.15
C GLU A 32 -12.01 7.74 -13.06
N LEU A 33 -12.46 8.08 -11.84
CA LEU A 33 -13.68 8.86 -11.62
C LEU A 33 -13.48 10.37 -11.81
N LEU A 34 -12.24 10.86 -11.80
CA LEU A 34 -11.94 12.27 -11.97
C LEU A 34 -11.89 12.65 -13.46
N ASP A 35 -12.62 13.71 -13.82
CA ASP A 35 -12.50 14.36 -15.13
C ASP A 35 -11.33 15.37 -15.17
N GLY A 36 -11.17 16.04 -16.32
CA GLY A 36 -10.09 17.02 -16.56
C GLY A 36 -10.11 18.27 -15.69
N ASN A 37 -11.19 18.54 -14.94
CA ASN A 37 -11.29 19.71 -14.06
C ASN A 37 -10.63 19.48 -12.69
N TYR A 38 -10.29 18.23 -12.35
CA TYR A 38 -9.82 17.85 -11.02
C TYR A 38 -8.33 17.45 -10.99
N GLU A 39 -7.51 18.10 -11.80
CA GLU A 39 -6.09 17.78 -11.96
C GLU A 39 -5.30 17.77 -10.62
N GLN A 40 -5.63 18.68 -9.69
CA GLN A 40 -4.99 18.70 -8.38
C GLN A 40 -5.33 17.45 -7.54
N HIS A 41 -6.57 16.95 -7.63
CA HIS A 41 -7.00 15.75 -6.92
C HIS A 41 -6.38 14.50 -7.55
N ARG A 42 -6.27 14.45 -8.88
CA ARG A 42 -5.57 13.40 -9.61
C ARG A 42 -4.14 13.25 -9.09
N LYS A 43 -3.37 14.35 -9.05
CA LYS A 43 -2.01 14.38 -8.49
C LYS A 43 -1.95 13.94 -7.02
N GLY A 44 -2.98 14.30 -6.25
CA GLY A 44 -3.13 13.85 -4.86
C GLY A 44 -3.23 12.32 -4.76
N PHE A 45 -4.16 11.70 -5.50
CA PHE A 45 -4.32 10.24 -5.51
C PHE A 45 -3.11 9.51 -6.08
N GLU A 46 -2.46 10.04 -7.13
CA GLU A 46 -1.21 9.50 -7.65
C GLU A 46 -0.08 9.53 -6.60
N SER A 47 -0.02 10.60 -5.80
CA SER A 47 0.96 10.72 -4.70
C SER A 47 0.67 9.72 -3.57
N ILE A 48 -0.60 9.51 -3.22
CA ILE A 48 -1.00 8.50 -2.22
C ILE A 48 -0.67 7.09 -2.73
N HIS A 49 -0.95 6.82 -4.02
CA HIS A 49 -0.58 5.55 -4.65
C HIS A 49 0.93 5.31 -4.57
N ALA A 50 1.75 6.31 -4.93
CA ALA A 50 3.21 6.20 -4.84
C ALA A 50 3.70 5.97 -3.40
N LEU A 51 3.08 6.63 -2.42
CA LEU A 51 3.37 6.41 -1.00
C LEU A 51 3.08 4.96 -0.57
N ALA A 52 1.95 4.40 -0.99
CA ALA A 52 1.59 3.02 -0.69
C ALA A 52 2.60 2.02 -1.29
N VAL A 53 3.13 2.28 -2.49
CA VAL A 53 4.22 1.48 -3.07
C VAL A 53 5.47 1.54 -2.20
N MET A 54 5.89 2.73 -1.77
CA MET A 54 7.09 2.89 -0.94
C MET A 54 6.96 2.20 0.43
N LEU A 55 5.78 2.28 1.05
CA LEU A 55 5.49 1.59 2.31
C LEU A 55 5.53 0.07 2.16
N ASP A 56 4.94 -0.45 1.08
CA ASP A 56 4.94 -1.88 0.79
C ASP A 56 6.36 -2.41 0.53
N ASP A 57 7.16 -1.69 -0.26
CA ASP A 57 8.55 -2.03 -0.52
C ASP A 57 9.40 -2.04 0.77
N LEU A 58 9.17 -1.09 1.67
CA LEU A 58 9.83 -1.05 2.98
C LEU A 58 9.44 -2.27 3.83
N ALA A 59 8.15 -2.60 3.89
CA ALA A 59 7.66 -3.77 4.61
C ALA A 59 8.22 -5.08 4.03
N ALA A 60 8.28 -5.20 2.71
CA ALA A 60 8.89 -6.33 2.02
C ALA A 60 10.40 -6.42 2.28
N GLY A 61 11.10 -5.28 2.33
CA GLY A 61 12.50 -5.20 2.71
C GLY A 61 12.75 -5.70 4.14
N MET A 62 11.88 -5.31 5.08
CA MET A 62 11.93 -5.83 6.45
C MET A 62 11.67 -7.33 6.49
N TYR A 63 10.69 -7.84 5.72
CA TYR A 63 10.38 -9.27 5.65
C TYR A 63 11.56 -10.11 5.15
N LYS A 64 12.28 -9.64 4.12
CA LYS A 64 13.46 -10.35 3.58
C LYS A 64 14.56 -10.54 4.63
N ASN A 65 14.65 -9.62 5.60
CA ASN A 65 15.67 -9.61 6.64
C ASN A 65 15.20 -10.26 7.96
N LEU A 66 13.96 -10.79 8.02
CA LEU A 66 13.30 -11.31 9.22
C LEU A 66 13.31 -12.82 9.29
#